data_AF-A0A1H8EGG4-F1
#
_entry.id   AF-A0A1H8EGG4-F1
#
_cell.length_a   1.000
_cell.length_b   1.000
_cell.length_c   1.000
_cell.angle_alpha   90.00
_cell.angle_beta   90.00
_cell.angle_gamma   90.00
#
_symmetry.space_group_name_H-M   'P 1'
#
loop_
_entity.id
_entity.type
_entity.pdbx_description
1 polymer ?
#
loop_
_entity_poly.entity_id
_entity_poly.type
_entity_poly.pdbx_seq_one_letter_code
_entity_poly.pdbx_strand_id
1 'polypeptide(L)' 'MATVKAFIRSSKKDNFVNIRFRLSDGRNIQLFHTSEILVQPSIWDEKKEQYKS' A
#
# COMPACT_ATOMS: atom_id res chain seq x y z
N MET A 1 9.89 -16.54 1.85
CA MET A 1 10.10 -15.86 0.56
C MET A 1 10.03 -14.37 0.81
N ALA A 2 10.99 -13.60 0.29
CA ALA A 2 10.93 -12.15 0.41
C ALA A 2 9.82 -11.59 -0.49
N THR A 3 9.02 -10.65 0.02
CA THR A 3 7.90 -10.06 -0.71
C THR A 3 7.84 -8.54 -0.51
N VAL A 4 7.33 -7.85 -1.53
CA VAL A 4 6.95 -6.43 -1.45
C VAL A 4 5.43 -6.37 -1.53
N LYS A 5 4.81 -5.62 -0.63
CA LYS A 5 3.37 -5.32 -0.65
C LYS A 5 3.15 -3.82 -0.68
N ALA A 6 2.37 -3.34 -1.64
CA ALA A 6 1.86 -1.98 -1.66
C ALA A 6 0.49 -1.92 -0.97
N PHE A 7 0.32 -0.97 -0.05
CA PHE A 7 -0.92 -0.80 0.69
C PHE A 7 -1.12 0.66 1.12
N ILE A 8 -2.35 1.02 1.41
CA ILE A 8 -2.72 2.34 1.95
C ILE A 8 -3.20 2.20 3.39
N ARG A 9 -3.07 3.28 4.18
CA ARG A 9 -3.74 3.40 5.48
C ARG A 9 -4.64 4.63 5.44
N SER A 10 -5.95 4.41 5.34
CA SER A 10 -6.93 5.50 5.46
C SER A 10 -8.25 5.00 6.03
N SER A 11 -8.82 5.77 6.94
CA SER A 11 -10.23 5.60 7.37
C SER A 11 -11.20 6.45 6.53
N LYS A 12 -10.68 7.39 5.72
CA LYS A 12 -11.46 8.34 4.91
C LYS A 12 -11.24 8.05 3.42
N LYS A 13 -12.32 8.05 2.64
CA LYS A 13 -12.28 7.67 1.21
C LYS A 13 -11.96 8.82 0.26
N ASP A 14 -12.12 10.06 0.71
CA ASP A 14 -12.12 11.24 -0.18
C ASP A 14 -10.78 11.98 -0.25
N ASN A 15 -9.83 11.67 0.62
CA ASN A 15 -8.51 12.28 0.58
C ASN A 15 -7.50 11.38 -0.12
N PHE A 16 -6.62 11.98 -0.92
CA PHE A 16 -5.42 11.30 -1.41
C PHE A 16 -4.53 10.88 -0.23
N VAL A 17 -3.99 9.67 -0.32
CA VAL A 17 -3.06 9.12 0.66
C VAL A 17 -1.87 8.48 -0.03
N ASN A 18 -0.74 8.44 0.67
CA ASN A 18 0.46 7.81 0.17
C ASN A 18 0.33 6.28 0.14
N ILE A 19 0.78 5.67 -0.96
CA ILE A 19 1.07 4.24 -0.99
C ILE A 19 2.26 3.98 -0.06
N ARG A 20 2.12 2.96 0.79
CA ARG A 20 3.17 2.43 1.64
C ARG A 20 3.63 1.10 1.09
N PHE A 21 4.93 0.87 1.14
CA PHE A 21 5.54 -0.41 0.83
C PHE A 21 5.92 -1.12 2.10
N ARG A 22 5.60 -2.41 2.17
CA ARG A 22 6.13 -3.34 3.17
C ARG A 22 7.00 -4.37 2.47
N LEU A 23 8.28 -4.37 2.81
CA LEU A 23 9.19 -5.45 2.46
C LEU A 23 9.18 -6.46 3.60
N SER A 24 8.80 -7.70 3.33
CA SER A 24 8.86 -8.81 4.29
C SER A 24 9.93 -9.80 3.85
N ASP A 25 10.74 -10.31 4.77
CA ASP A 25 11.72 -11.38 4.48
C ASP A 25 11.10 -12.79 4.39
N GLY A 26 9.82 -12.89 4.75
CA GLY A 26 9.07 -14.15 4.86
C GLY A 26 9.40 -14.95 6.12
N ARG A 27 10.09 -14.33 7.08
CA ARG A 27 10.31 -14.78 8.44
C ARG A 27 9.69 -13.74 9.37
N ASN A 28 10.51 -12.91 10.01
CA ASN A 28 10.11 -12.01 11.09
C ASN A 28 10.49 -10.54 10.82
N ILE A 29 11.17 -10.24 9.71
CA ILE A 29 11.60 -8.88 9.39
C ILE A 29 10.58 -8.25 8.46
N GLN A 30 10.09 -7.08 8.87
CA GLN A 30 9.26 -6.22 8.05
C GLN A 30 9.85 -4.81 8.04
N LEU A 31 10.16 -4.30 6.85
CA LEU A 31 10.58 -2.92 6.64
C LEU A 31 9.44 -2.15 5.98
N PHE A 32 9.23 -0.92 6.42
CA PHE A 32 8.17 -0.06 5.93
C PHE A 32 8.74 1.21 5.31
N HIS A 33 8.20 1.60 4.16
CA HIS A 33 8.50 2.88 3.53
C HIS A 33 7.20 3.57 3.11
N THR A 34 7.09 4.87 3.40
CA THR A 34 6.00 5.71 2.90
C THR A 34 6.50 6.41 1.65
N SER A 35 5.88 6.13 0.51
CA SER A 35 6.27 6.73 -0.78
C SER A 35 5.60 8.09 -0.98
N GLU A 36 6.03 8.83 -1.99
CA GLU A 36 5.37 10.06 -2.43
C GLU A 36 4.21 9.81 -3.41
N ILE A 37 3.94 8.54 -3.75
CA ILE A 37 2.87 8.17 -4.69
C ILE A 37 1.52 8.31 -3.98
N LEU A 38 0.69 9.24 -4.46
CA LEU A 38 -0.64 9.50 -3.94
C LEU A 38 -1.71 8.72 -4.70
N VAL A 39 -2.64 8.13 -3.96
CA VAL A 39 -3.83 7.47 -4.51
C VAL A 39 -5.09 7.82 -3.74
N GLN A 40 -6.23 7.79 -4.42
CA GLN A 40 -7.52 7.95 -3.76
C GLN A 40 -8.04 6.59 -3.25
N PRO A 41 -8.30 6.43 -1.94
CA PRO A 41 -8.71 5.15 -1.36
C PRO A 41 -10.00 4.57 -1.95
N SER A 42 -10.93 5.40 -2.44
CA SER A 42 -12.19 4.96 -3.03
C SER A 42 -12.00 4.05 -4.26
N ILE A 43 -10.95 4.31 -5.05
CA ILE A 43 -10.66 3.62 -6.32
C ILE A 43 -9.44 2.71 -6.26
N TRP A 44 -8.80 2.56 -5.09
CA TRP A 44 -7.71 1.59 -4.88
C TRP A 44 -8.24 0.16 -4.73
N ASP A 45 -7.64 -0.79 -5.44
CA ASP A 45 -7.85 -2.22 -5.28
C ASP A 45 -6.76 -2.80 -4.36
N GLU A 46 -7.13 -3.09 -3.12
CA GLU A 46 -6.19 -3.64 -2.12
C GLU A 46 -5.69 -5.04 -2.43
N LYS A 47 -6.41 -5.82 -3.25
CA LYS A 47 -6.03 -7.18 -3.60
C LYS A 47 -5.04 -7.19 -4.77
N LYS A 48 -5.27 -6.31 -5.75
CA LYS A 48 -4.41 -6.18 -6.94
C LYS A 48 -3.30 -5.15 -6.77
N GLU A 49 -3.36 -4.34 -5.71
CA GLU A 49 -2.37 -3.30 -5.39
C GLU A 49 -2.22 -2.26 -6.52
N GLN A 50 -3.35 -1.85 -7.10
CA GLN A 50 -3.44 -0.89 -8.20
C GLN A 50 -4.78 -0.15 -8.15
N TYR A 51 -5.02 0.77 -9.10
CA TYR A 51 -6.38 1.27 -9.31
C TYR A 51 -7.32 0.19 -9.85
N LYS A 52 -8.59 0.26 -9.41
CA LYS A 52 -9.67 -0.56 -9.94
C LYS A 52 -9.82 -0.32 -11.44
N SER A 53 -9.93 -1.40 -12.19
CA SER A 53 -10.34 -1.37 -13.60
C SER A 53 -11.84 -1.30 -13.73
#